data_AF-A0A970EWY8-F1
#
_entry.id   AF-A0A970EWY8-F1
#
_cell.length_a   1.000
_cell.length_b   1.000
_cell.length_c   1.000
_cell.angle_alpha   90.00
_cell.angle_beta   90.00
_cell.angle_gamma   90.00
#
_symmetry.space_group_name_H-M   'P 1'
#
loop_
_entity.id
_entity.type
_entity.pdbx_description
1 polymer ?
#
loop_
_entity_poly.entity_id
_entity_poly.type
_entity_poly.pdbx_seq_one_letter_code
_entity_poly.pdbx_strand_id
1 'polypeptide(L)'
;MICPKCGREYEDGSTRCSDCDIDLVKRSEYGAESRQNDKIVTGERNLVKVKNVSDDFEAWTIMDLLERHNIPCIKKEREAGSYLKIAMGYSVYGADIYVDEQNYDEAMELINSLQTDAGSQDDQTDGKEATLLKIPKFIMRGMLILILISIILLIISRAIPVK
;
A
#
# COMPACT_ATOMS: atom_id res chain seq x y z
N MET A 1 -38.21 -1.54 6.99
CA MET A 1 -37.30 -1.17 8.12
C MET A 1 -36.03 -2.04 8.12
N ILE A 2 -34.85 -1.56 8.55
CA ILE A 2 -33.58 -2.32 8.56
C ILE A 2 -32.81 -2.10 9.87
N CYS A 3 -32.19 -3.16 10.42
CA CYS A 3 -31.36 -3.08 11.63
C CYS A 3 -29.93 -2.59 11.30
N PRO A 4 -29.45 -1.45 11.84
CA PRO A 4 -28.12 -0.90 11.53
C PRO A 4 -26.95 -1.76 12.04
N LYS A 5 -27.19 -2.66 13.01
CA LYS A 5 -26.15 -3.51 13.59
C LYS A 5 -25.92 -4.82 12.83
N CYS A 6 -26.99 -5.48 12.39
CA CYS A 6 -26.91 -6.80 11.74
C CYS A 6 -27.37 -6.82 10.29
N GLY A 7 -27.99 -5.75 9.79
CA GLY A 7 -28.46 -5.63 8.41
C GLY A 7 -29.74 -6.40 8.07
N ARG A 8 -30.40 -7.04 9.05
CA ARG A 8 -31.67 -7.75 8.79
C ARG A 8 -32.77 -6.77 8.37
N GLU A 9 -33.53 -7.16 7.36
CA GLU A 9 -34.66 -6.43 6.81
C GLU A 9 -35.97 -6.83 7.48
N TYR A 10 -36.87 -5.87 7.64
CA TYR A 10 -38.16 -5.99 8.32
C TYR A 10 -39.24 -5.25 7.55
N GLU A 11 -40.49 -5.69 7.72
CA GLU A 11 -41.67 -5.00 7.19
C GLU A 11 -41.84 -3.62 7.81
N ASP A 12 -42.50 -2.74 7.06
CA ASP A 12 -42.74 -1.36 7.45
C ASP A 12 -43.74 -1.30 8.61
N GLY A 13 -43.34 -0.62 9.69
CA GLY A 13 -44.06 -0.61 10.98
C GLY A 13 -43.33 -1.33 12.11
N SER A 14 -42.32 -2.16 11.81
CA SER A 14 -41.46 -2.78 12.82
C SER A 14 -40.54 -1.74 13.45
N THR A 15 -40.55 -1.59 14.77
CA THR A 15 -39.75 -0.58 15.48
C THR A 15 -38.45 -1.12 16.09
N ARG A 16 -38.38 -2.41 16.45
CA ARG A 16 -37.20 -3.04 17.09
C ARG A 16 -36.75 -4.32 16.39
N CYS A 17 -35.45 -4.57 16.40
CA CYS A 17 -34.80 -5.78 15.89
C CYS A 17 -34.96 -6.96 16.85
N SER A 18 -35.42 -8.12 16.37
CA SER A 18 -35.60 -9.32 17.21
C SER A 18 -34.31 -9.95 17.71
N ASP A 19 -33.19 -9.78 16.98
CA ASP A 19 -31.91 -10.39 17.36
C ASP A 19 -31.01 -9.44 18.15
N CYS A 20 -31.06 -8.16 17.81
CA CYS A 20 -30.13 -7.15 18.33
C CYS A 20 -30.76 -6.24 19.40
N ASP A 21 -32.10 -6.25 19.52
CA ASP A 21 -32.87 -5.41 20.41
C ASP A 21 -32.51 -3.92 20.33
N ILE A 22 -32.39 -3.42 19.10
CA ILE A 22 -32.16 -2.01 18.80
C ILE A 22 -33.23 -1.49 17.85
N ASP A 23 -33.36 -0.18 17.79
CA ASP A 23 -34.33 0.47 16.94
C ASP A 23 -33.96 0.32 15.46
N LEU A 24 -34.97 0.04 14.65
CA LEU A 24 -34.81 -0.14 13.21
C LEU A 24 -34.88 1.22 12.51
N VAL A 25 -34.04 1.40 11.48
CA VAL A 25 -34.04 2.60 10.64
C VAL A 25 -34.78 2.36 9.33
N LYS A 26 -35.20 3.43 8.65
CA LYS A 26 -35.78 3.28 7.31
C LYS A 26 -34.73 2.85 6.32
N ARG A 27 -35.15 2.18 5.24
CA ARG A 27 -34.22 1.78 4.17
C ARG A 27 -33.52 2.97 3.51
N SER A 28 -34.19 4.13 3.42
CA SER A 28 -33.60 5.37 2.94
C SER A 28 -32.53 5.96 3.85
N GLU A 29 -32.56 5.60 5.15
CA GLU A 29 -31.68 6.12 6.20
C GLU A 29 -30.55 5.12 6.52
N TYR A 30 -30.72 3.86 6.15
CA TYR A 30 -29.73 2.81 6.33
C TYR A 30 -28.43 3.15 5.57
N GLY A 31 -27.34 3.34 6.31
CA GLY A 31 -26.04 3.76 5.75
C GLY A 31 -25.91 5.26 5.45
N ALA A 32 -26.92 6.08 5.74
CA ALA A 32 -26.82 7.55 5.61
C ALA A 32 -25.86 8.16 6.64
N GLU A 33 -25.78 7.57 7.83
CA GLU A 33 -24.87 8.01 8.91
C GLU A 33 -23.38 7.83 8.54
N SER A 34 -23.07 6.81 7.73
CA SER A 34 -21.72 6.57 7.20
C SER A 34 -21.24 7.68 6.25
N ARG A 35 -22.15 8.51 5.71
CA ARG A 35 -21.80 9.68 4.87
C ARG A 35 -21.54 10.94 5.68
N GLN A 36 -21.95 11.00 6.94
CA GLN A 36 -21.77 12.19 7.78
C GLN A 36 -20.33 12.31 8.31
N ASN A 37 -19.60 11.18 8.42
CA ASN A 37 -18.18 11.16 8.75
C ASN A 37 -17.26 11.46 7.56
N ASP A 38 -17.81 11.50 6.34
CA ASP A 38 -17.10 11.98 5.15
C ASP A 38 -17.31 13.49 5.02
N LYS A 39 -16.97 14.25 6.07
CA LYS A 39 -16.68 15.67 5.88
C LYS A 39 -15.51 15.71 4.91
N ILE A 40 -15.81 15.92 3.63
CA ILE A 40 -14.84 16.34 2.64
C ILE A 40 -14.24 17.63 3.19
N VAL A 41 -13.10 17.51 3.87
CA VAL A 41 -12.31 18.64 4.33
C VAL A 41 -11.80 19.28 3.04
N THR A 42 -12.53 20.29 2.55
CA THR A 42 -12.12 21.17 1.45
C THR A 42 -11.03 22.14 1.94
N GLY A 43 -10.01 21.60 2.58
CA GLY A 43 -8.73 22.28 2.79
C GLY A 43 -7.78 21.81 1.69
N GLU A 44 -7.03 22.73 1.09
CA GLU A 44 -5.86 22.37 0.31
C GLU A 44 -4.89 21.63 1.24
N ARG A 45 -4.94 20.30 1.21
CA ARG A 45 -4.03 19.46 1.99
C ARG A 45 -2.66 19.53 1.36
N ASN A 46 -1.70 20.18 2.03
CA ASN A 46 -0.32 20.18 1.60
C ASN A 46 0.32 18.86 2.03
N LEU A 47 0.59 17.98 1.07
CA LEU A 47 1.14 16.65 1.36
C LEU A 47 2.66 16.69 1.37
N VAL A 48 3.24 16.29 2.51
CA VAL A 48 4.68 16.25 2.71
C VAL A 48 5.13 14.81 2.92
N LYS A 49 6.25 14.45 2.29
CA LYS A 49 6.82 13.09 2.39
C LYS A 49 7.45 12.90 3.76
N VAL A 50 7.10 11.81 4.45
CA VAL A 50 7.68 11.45 5.76
C VAL A 50 8.68 10.31 5.66
N LYS A 51 8.43 9.31 4.82
CA LYS A 51 9.30 8.13 4.72
C LYS A 51 9.29 7.52 3.33
N ASN A 52 10.43 6.99 2.92
CA ASN A 52 10.53 6.05 1.82
C ASN A 52 10.63 4.64 2.40
N VAL A 53 9.84 3.72 1.84
CA VAL A 53 9.78 2.32 2.24
C VAL A 53 10.11 1.43 1.06
N SER A 54 10.82 0.33 1.33
CA SER A 54 11.32 -0.57 0.30
C SER A 54 10.34 -1.68 -0.06
N ASP A 55 9.46 -2.04 0.88
CA ASP A 55 8.50 -3.13 0.75
C ASP A 55 7.09 -2.71 1.22
N ASP A 56 6.08 -3.41 0.73
CA ASP A 56 4.68 -3.17 1.08
C ASP A 56 4.35 -3.46 2.54
N PHE A 57 5.02 -4.42 3.18
CA PHE A 57 4.82 -4.75 4.58
C PHE A 57 5.31 -3.63 5.50
N GLU A 58 6.48 -3.07 5.20
CA GLU A 58 7.02 -1.89 5.90
C GLU A 58 6.06 -0.70 5.73
N ALA A 59 5.57 -0.49 4.50
CA ALA A 59 4.58 0.56 4.22
C ALA A 59 3.32 0.40 5.07
N TRP A 60 2.76 -0.81 5.11
CA TRP A 60 1.56 -1.11 5.86
C TRP A 60 1.76 -0.88 7.36
N THR A 61 2.90 -1.31 7.91
CA THR A 61 3.21 -1.15 9.33
C THR A 61 3.24 0.32 9.74
N ILE A 62 3.90 1.16 8.94
CA ILE A 62 3.98 2.61 9.21
C ILE A 62 2.60 3.27 9.05
N MET A 63 1.86 2.92 7.99
CA MET A 63 0.52 3.48 7.77
C MET A 63 -0.44 3.11 8.91
N ASP A 64 -0.44 1.85 9.35
CA ASP A 64 -1.26 1.38 10.47
C ASP A 64 -0.92 2.09 11.78
N LEU A 65 0.37 2.36 12.05
CA LEU A 65 0.77 3.17 13.19
C LEU A 65 0.18 4.58 13.12
N LEU A 66 0.35 5.27 11.99
CA LEU A 66 -0.15 6.64 11.81
C LEU A 66 -1.68 6.70 11.92
N GLU A 67 -2.38 5.74 11.33
CA GLU A 67 -3.85 5.65 11.38
C GLU A 67 -4.37 5.44 12.81
N ARG A 68 -3.72 4.58 13.61
CA ARG A 68 -4.08 4.38 15.04
C ARG A 68 -3.93 5.65 15.88
N HIS A 69 -3.04 6.55 15.46
CA HIS A 69 -2.85 7.86 16.08
C HIS A 69 -3.69 8.97 15.42
N ASN A 70 -4.64 8.62 14.56
CA ASN A 70 -5.51 9.56 13.84
C ASN A 70 -4.76 10.52 12.90
N ILE A 71 -3.62 10.10 12.36
CA ILE A 71 -2.85 10.87 11.37
C ILE A 71 -3.16 10.32 9.97
N PRO A 72 -3.90 11.05 9.13
CA PRO A 72 -4.19 10.61 7.78
C PRO A 72 -2.92 10.55 6.93
N CYS A 73 -2.66 9.41 6.31
CA CYS A 73 -1.49 9.21 5.46
C CYS A 73 -1.87 8.66 4.07
N ILE A 74 -0.98 8.84 3.10
CA ILE A 74 -1.13 8.36 1.73
C ILE A 74 0.15 7.65 1.31
N LYS A 75 0.00 6.44 0.76
CA LYS A 75 1.08 5.74 0.07
C LYS A 75 1.06 6.03 -1.41
N LYS A 76 2.23 6.36 -1.97
CA LYS A 76 2.44 6.54 -3.40
C LYS A 76 3.54 5.60 -3.90
N GLU A 77 3.17 4.68 -4.79
CA GLU A 77 4.13 3.82 -5.49
C GLU A 77 5.11 4.69 -6.31
N ARG A 78 6.39 4.31 -6.34
CA ARG A 78 7.42 5.04 -7.07
C ARG A 78 7.51 4.57 -8.52
N GLU A 79 7.93 5.48 -9.41
CA GLU A 79 8.21 5.15 -10.82
C GLU A 79 7.02 4.41 -11.49
N ALA A 80 7.32 3.37 -12.27
CA ALA A 80 6.34 2.44 -12.82
C ALA A 80 5.86 1.37 -11.81
N GLY A 81 6.10 1.56 -10.52
CA GLY A 81 5.80 0.59 -9.47
C GLY A 81 4.33 0.24 -9.37
N SER A 82 3.43 1.21 -9.58
CA SER A 82 1.99 0.95 -9.63
C SER A 82 1.62 0.00 -10.78
N TYR A 83 2.17 0.23 -11.97
CA TYR A 83 1.94 -0.63 -13.12
C TYR A 83 2.54 -2.03 -12.91
N LEU A 84 3.78 -2.12 -12.43
CA LEU A 84 4.45 -3.40 -12.17
C LEU A 84 3.71 -4.23 -11.13
N LYS A 85 3.22 -3.59 -10.07
CA LYS A 85 2.43 -4.25 -9.03
C LYS A 85 1.13 -4.81 -9.57
N ILE A 86 0.44 -4.08 -10.45
CA ILE A 86 -0.78 -4.57 -11.10
C ILE A 86 -0.47 -5.73 -12.06
N ALA A 87 0.59 -5.59 -12.87
CA ALA A 87 0.92 -6.56 -13.91
C ALA A 87 1.58 -7.85 -13.37
N MET A 88 2.40 -7.75 -12.33
CA MET A 88 3.24 -8.83 -11.82
C MET A 88 2.97 -9.20 -10.36
N GLY A 89 2.14 -8.43 -9.64
CA GLY A 89 1.82 -8.64 -8.23
C GLY A 89 2.81 -8.05 -7.24
N TYR A 90 3.94 -7.49 -7.70
CA TYR A 90 4.96 -6.87 -6.85
C TYR A 90 5.68 -5.72 -7.57
N SER A 91 6.35 -4.86 -6.79
CA SER A 91 7.16 -3.74 -7.28
C SER A 91 8.51 -3.73 -6.57
N VAL A 92 9.59 -3.47 -7.32
CA VAL A 92 10.95 -3.32 -6.77
C VAL A 92 11.31 -1.87 -6.46
N TYR A 93 10.43 -0.93 -6.80
CA TYR A 93 10.70 0.51 -6.65
C TYR A 93 10.36 1.06 -5.26
N GLY A 94 9.66 0.28 -4.44
CA GLY A 94 9.14 0.73 -3.15
C GLY A 94 8.09 1.83 -3.28
N ALA A 95 7.77 2.46 -2.14
CA ALA A 95 6.76 3.49 -2.05
C ALA A 95 7.19 4.66 -1.15
N ASP A 96 6.54 5.79 -1.33
CA ASP A 96 6.70 6.98 -0.49
C ASP A 96 5.41 7.20 0.32
N ILE A 97 5.59 7.47 1.61
CA ILE A 97 4.49 7.78 2.55
C ILE A 97 4.43 9.28 2.74
N TYR A 98 3.23 9.84 2.62
CA TYR A 98 2.92 11.25 2.76
C TYR A 98 1.89 11.47 3.87
N VAL A 99 1.99 12.61 4.54
CA VAL A 99 1.01 13.12 5.51
C VAL A 99 0.71 14.59 5.22
N ASP A 100 -0.31 15.15 5.83
CA ASP A 100 -0.52 16.60 5.81
C ASP A 100 0.63 17.31 6.51
N GLU A 101 1.08 18.45 5.99
CA GLU A 101 2.15 19.26 6.57
C GLU A 101 1.93 19.54 8.07
N GLN A 102 0.68 19.75 8.48
CA GLN A 102 0.32 19.99 9.88
C GLN A 102 0.61 18.81 10.82
N ASN A 103 0.67 17.59 10.27
CA ASN A 103 0.95 16.36 11.03
C ASN A 103 2.37 15.84 10.81
N TYR A 104 3.24 16.57 10.11
CA TYR A 104 4.57 16.10 9.76
C TYR A 104 5.43 15.77 10.99
N ASP A 105 5.49 16.68 11.96
CA ASP A 105 6.33 16.52 13.15
C ASP A 105 5.88 15.33 14.01
N GLU A 106 4.57 15.22 14.25
CA GLU A 106 3.96 14.11 14.99
C GLU A 106 4.18 12.76 14.28
N ALA A 107 4.01 12.73 12.96
CA ALA A 107 4.25 11.53 12.16
C ALA A 107 5.72 11.09 12.23
N MET A 108 6.66 12.03 12.15
CA MET A 108 8.10 11.72 12.24
C MET A 108 8.49 11.20 13.62
N GLU A 109 7.93 11.74 14.70
CA GLU A 109 8.17 11.24 16.06
C GLU A 109 7.71 9.78 16.21
N LEU A 110 6.51 9.46 15.72
CA LEU A 110 5.98 8.10 15.73
C LEU A 110 6.81 7.13 14.87
N ILE A 111 7.26 7.56 13.70
CA ILE A 111 8.10 6.72 12.82
C ILE A 111 9.47 6.45 13.46
N ASN A 112 10.06 7.44 14.12
CA ASN A 112 11.36 7.30 14.77
C ASN A 112 11.30 6.41 16.02
N SER A 113 10.19 6.42 16.75
CA SER A 113 10.02 5.55 17.91
C SER A 113 10.02 4.07 17.51
N LEU A 114 9.38 3.70 16.39
CA LEU A 114 9.45 2.35 15.83
C LEU A 114 10.89 1.88 15.53
N GLN A 115 11.75 2.78 15.08
CA GLN A 115 13.14 2.45 14.77
C GLN A 115 13.98 2.27 16.03
N THR A 116 13.62 2.96 17.11
CA THR A 116 14.36 2.94 18.38
C THR A 116 14.12 1.62 19.13
N ASP A 117 12.92 1.04 19.04
CA ASP A 117 12.59 -0.25 19.64
C ASP A 117 13.27 -1.46 18.94
N ALA A 118 13.76 -1.26 17.70
CA ALA A 118 14.44 -2.30 16.92
C ALA A 118 15.96 -2.41 17.19
N GLY A 119 16.53 -1.54 18.03
CA GLY A 119 17.94 -1.61 18.45
C GLY A 119 18.92 -0.93 17.49
N SER A 120 19.64 0.05 18.05
CA SER A 120 20.94 0.62 17.64
C SER A 120 21.55 0.14 16.32
N GLN A 121 21.32 0.89 15.23
CA GLN A 121 22.34 1.17 14.21
C GLN A 121 22.13 2.60 13.70
N ASP A 122 22.83 3.51 14.35
CA ASP A 122 23.56 4.61 13.72
C ASP A 122 24.04 4.23 12.31
N ASP A 123 23.49 4.87 11.28
CA ASP A 123 24.33 5.49 10.25
C ASP A 123 23.58 6.54 9.41
N GLN A 124 24.04 7.78 9.61
CA GLN A 124 24.22 8.88 8.66
C GLN A 124 23.38 8.93 7.37
N THR A 125 22.72 10.08 7.23
CA THR A 125 22.51 10.77 5.96
C THR A 125 23.73 10.67 5.07
N ASP A 126 23.60 10.02 3.92
CA ASP A 126 24.41 10.30 2.74
C ASP A 126 23.65 9.83 1.51
N GLY A 127 23.46 10.77 0.57
CA GLY A 127 22.93 10.47 -0.75
C GLY A 127 23.75 9.35 -1.39
N LYS A 128 23.11 8.21 -1.63
CA LYS A 128 23.68 7.15 -2.46
C LYS A 128 22.76 6.92 -3.64
N GLU A 129 23.27 7.41 -4.77
CA GLU A 129 22.93 7.07 -6.13
C GLU A 129 22.39 5.65 -6.25
N ALA A 130 21.37 5.50 -7.09
CA ALA A 130 20.73 4.25 -7.46
C ALA A 130 21.75 3.11 -7.59
N THR A 131 21.89 2.34 -6.51
CA THR A 131 22.76 1.17 -6.51
C THR A 131 21.98 0.08 -7.20
N LEU A 132 22.11 0.03 -8.53
CA LEU A 132 21.63 -1.07 -9.37
C LEU A 132 21.91 -2.38 -8.65
N LEU A 133 20.84 -3.09 -8.33
CA LEU A 133 20.79 -4.46 -7.82
C LEU A 133 22.16 -5.14 -7.87
N LYS A 134 22.82 -5.33 -6.72
CA LYS A 134 24.01 -6.19 -6.60
C LYS A 134 23.58 -7.65 -6.85
N ILE A 135 23.24 -7.96 -8.09
CA ILE A 135 23.01 -9.33 -8.54
C ILE A 135 24.36 -10.04 -8.40
N PRO A 136 24.46 -11.10 -7.60
CA PRO A 136 25.72 -11.80 -7.44
C PRO A 136 26.23 -12.24 -8.82
N LYS A 137 27.52 -12.02 -9.09
CA LYS A 137 28.14 -12.22 -10.41
C LYS A 137 27.87 -13.62 -11.02
N PHE A 138 27.54 -14.59 -10.18
CA PHE A 138 27.16 -15.95 -10.59
C PHE A 138 25.79 -16.00 -11.30
N ILE A 139 24.79 -15.26 -10.80
CA ILE A 139 23.45 -15.18 -11.41
C ILE A 139 23.53 -14.44 -12.74
N MET A 140 24.31 -13.35 -12.81
CA MET A 140 24.51 -12.59 -14.04
C MET A 140 25.16 -13.45 -15.14
N ARG A 141 26.17 -14.28 -14.79
CA ARG A 141 26.81 -15.20 -15.75
C ARG A 141 25.89 -16.33 -16.21
N GLY A 142 25.10 -16.90 -15.30
CA GLY A 142 24.13 -17.95 -15.62
C GLY A 142 23.04 -17.46 -16.58
N MET A 143 22.50 -16.26 -16.34
CA MET A 143 21.44 -15.68 -17.17
C MET A 143 21.93 -15.34 -18.58
N LEU A 144 23.17 -14.85 -18.72
CA LEU A 144 23.79 -14.54 -20.01
C LEU A 144 24.00 -15.82 -20.85
N ILE A 145 24.44 -16.92 -20.22
CA ILE A 145 24.61 -18.22 -20.89
C ILE A 145 23.26 -18.76 -21.37
N LEU A 146 22.20 -18.68 -20.54
CA LEU A 146 20.85 -19.12 -20.93
C LEU A 146 20.28 -18.31 -22.10
N ILE A 147 20.48 -17.00 -22.11
CA ILE A 147 20.05 -16.13 -23.21
C ILE A 147 20.80 -16.51 -24.50
N LEU A 148 22.11 -16.72 -24.44
CA LEU A 148 22.91 -17.12 -25.60
C LEU A 148 22.51 -18.50 -26.14
N ILE A 149 22.26 -19.49 -25.26
CA ILE A 149 21.79 -20.83 -25.65
C ILE A 149 20.41 -20.74 -26.32
N SER A 150 19.50 -19.93 -25.80
CA SER A 150 18.18 -19.70 -26.39
C SER A 150 18.28 -19.11 -27.81
N ILE A 151 19.12 -18.10 -28.01
CA ILE A 151 19.36 -17.49 -29.32
C ILE A 151 19.96 -18.53 -30.30
N ILE A 152 20.90 -19.36 -29.85
CA ILE A 152 21.50 -20.41 -30.67
C ILE A 152 20.46 -21.47 -31.08
N LEU A 153 19.58 -21.89 -30.16
CA LEU A 153 18.48 -22.81 -30.48
C LEU A 153 17.47 -22.21 -31.48
N LEU A 154 17.19 -20.90 -31.39
CA LEU A 154 16.34 -20.20 -32.37
C LEU A 154 16.99 -20.15 -33.77
N ILE A 155 18.31 -20.03 -33.85
CA ILE A 155 19.03 -20.07 -35.13
C ILE A 155 19.04 -21.49 -35.70
N ILE A 156 19.29 -22.50 -34.87
CA ILE A 156 19.31 -23.92 -35.30
C ILE A 156 17.92 -24.37 -35.78
N SER A 157 16.85 -24.00 -35.07
CA SER A 157 15.47 -24.30 -35.49
C SER A 157 15.08 -23.63 -36.80
N ARG A 158 15.69 -22.49 -37.15
CA ARG A 158 15.54 -21.83 -38.46
C ARG A 158 16.43 -22.45 -39.55
N ALA A 159 17.53 -23.09 -39.18
CA ALA A 159 18.51 -23.68 -40.09
C ALA A 159 18.25 -25.17 -40.41
N ILE A 160 17.39 -25.85 -39.65
CA ILE A 160 16.93 -27.21 -39.96
C ILE A 160 15.64 -27.09 -40.79
N PRO A 161 15.69 -27.24 -42.13
CA PRO A 161 14.48 -27.41 -42.91
C PRO A 161 13.84 -28.75 -42.51
N VAL A 162 12.71 -28.67 -41.81
CA VAL A 162 11.83 -29.82 -41.57
C VAL A 162 11.44 -30.37 -42.94
N LYS A 163 11.90 -31.59 -43.25
CA LYS A 163 11.60 -32.29 -44.50
C LYS A 163 10.37 -33.16 -44.33
#